data_AF-A0AAE0HHI2-F1
#
_entry.id   AF-A0AAE0HHI2-F1
#
_cell.length_a   1.000
_cell.length_b   1.000
_cell.length_c   1.000
_cell.angle_alpha   90.00
_cell.angle_beta   90.00
_cell.angle_gamma   90.00
#
_symmetry.space_group_name_H-M   'P 1'
#
loop_
_entity.id
_entity.type
_entity.pdbx_description
1 polymer ?
#
loop_
_entity_poly.entity_id
_entity_poly.type
_entity_poly.pdbx_seq_one_letter_code
_entity_poly.pdbx_strand_id
1 'polypeptide(L)'
;MALTITAAVVVGLAAVAHAGDLSTPTPTPTPSPEAPWPDFAMPPYNGTGPTLLRFGCHQVVVDRIDPLVNPGSIPSPHQHQIVGGDAFNASMPVSDISELSTCTTCSYSDDFSNYWTSNLYFRARNGSYKRVPQIPNRLFFDDEFTTKTNGGMVAYYVSPGKGEVKAFEPGFRMFFGDAALRSEPQGQWNLSTQTCFRCYSGPDFQGDDLAPCQDPAVDTQHLPNGPCHGIRTNVIFPTCWDGKNLDSADHTSHIAYPVEGPHVFDGIGTADTCPDSHPVKIPQVMFEIVWDTTAFNDPNEWPEDGSQPFVLSTGDRSGYSQHADYVFGWKGDALQRAMDAGCIAANCPGIATQAVEEAAKCRVPEVVDENYEGWLDTLPGNPPQPSATTST
;
A
#
# COMPACT_ATOMS: atom_id res chain seq x y z
N MET A 1 -54.37 49.76 28.98
CA MET A 1 -53.66 48.53 28.58
C MET A 1 -52.45 48.36 29.47
N ALA A 2 -52.60 47.57 30.53
CA ALA A 2 -51.51 47.02 31.35
C ALA A 2 -52.19 46.03 32.30
N LEU A 3 -51.81 44.76 32.27
CA LEU A 3 -52.02 43.90 33.43
C LEU A 3 -51.00 42.75 33.44
N THR A 4 -50.23 42.77 34.52
CA THR A 4 -49.44 41.72 35.17
C THR A 4 -50.23 40.43 35.40
N ILE A 5 -49.54 39.27 35.36
CA ILE A 5 -49.91 38.11 36.19
C ILE A 5 -48.64 37.49 36.80
N THR A 6 -48.76 37.28 38.11
CA THR A 6 -47.80 36.76 39.08
C THR A 6 -47.91 35.23 39.20
N ALA A 7 -46.83 34.61 39.68
CA ALA A 7 -46.66 33.20 39.99
C ALA A 7 -47.66 32.61 41.01
N ALA A 8 -47.78 31.28 41.00
CA ALA A 8 -48.29 30.48 42.11
C ALA A 8 -47.36 29.29 42.39
N VAL A 9 -46.97 29.15 43.66
CA VAL A 9 -46.25 28.04 44.27
C VAL A 9 -47.25 27.26 45.13
N VAL A 10 -47.20 25.92 45.13
CA VAL A 10 -47.68 25.10 46.24
C VAL A 10 -46.73 23.92 46.48
N VAL A 11 -46.43 23.69 47.75
CA VAL A 11 -45.52 22.67 48.31
C VAL A 11 -46.34 21.53 48.93
N GLY A 12 -45.86 20.29 48.74
CA GLY A 12 -45.82 19.24 49.79
C GLY A 12 -46.87 18.12 49.75
N LEU A 13 -46.44 16.86 49.64
CA LEU A 13 -46.37 15.90 50.76
C LEU A 13 -45.76 14.54 50.29
N ALA A 14 -45.18 13.80 51.22
CA ALA A 14 -44.31 12.64 51.01
C ALA A 14 -45.00 11.26 51.09
N ALA A 15 -44.32 10.30 50.44
CA ALA A 15 -44.10 8.88 50.76
C ALA A 15 -45.26 7.84 50.74
N VAL A 16 -45.08 6.81 49.90
CA VAL A 16 -45.15 5.39 50.32
C VAL A 16 -44.11 4.60 49.51
N ALA A 17 -43.26 3.86 50.22
CA ALA A 17 -42.28 2.92 49.67
C ALA A 17 -42.94 1.57 49.33
N HIS A 18 -42.48 0.88 48.29
CA HIS A 18 -42.45 -0.58 48.21
C HIS A 18 -41.13 -1.00 47.58
N ALA A 19 -40.34 -1.74 48.38
CA ALA A 19 -39.11 -2.40 47.97
C ALA A 19 -39.46 -3.64 47.14
N GLY A 20 -38.74 -3.84 46.04
CA GLY A 20 -38.75 -5.04 45.21
C GLY A 20 -37.31 -5.33 44.78
N ASP A 21 -36.88 -6.55 45.05
CA ASP A 21 -35.52 -7.05 45.22
C ASP A 21 -34.62 -7.07 43.95
N LEU A 22 -33.32 -7.12 44.21
CA LEU A 22 -32.20 -7.29 43.28
C LEU A 22 -32.05 -8.74 42.81
N SER A 23 -31.94 -8.97 41.50
CA SER A 23 -31.15 -10.05 40.83
C SER A 23 -31.54 -10.02 39.34
N THR A 24 -30.70 -9.80 38.32
CA THR A 24 -29.29 -10.10 38.02
C THR A 24 -28.84 -9.15 36.89
N PRO A 25 -27.56 -8.76 36.75
CA PRO A 25 -27.13 -8.02 35.56
C PRO A 25 -27.16 -8.96 34.35
N THR A 26 -27.97 -8.60 33.35
CA THR A 26 -27.93 -9.21 32.02
C THR A 26 -26.50 -9.05 31.47
N PRO A 27 -25.84 -10.12 30.98
CA PRO A 27 -24.51 -9.99 30.41
C PRO A 27 -24.58 -9.02 29.23
N THR A 28 -23.77 -7.97 29.29
CA THR A 28 -23.51 -7.09 28.16
C THR A 28 -23.02 -7.95 27.01
N PRO A 29 -23.61 -7.86 25.80
CA PRO A 29 -23.12 -8.64 24.67
C PRO A 29 -21.67 -8.23 24.39
N THR A 30 -20.77 -9.20 24.46
CA THR A 30 -19.40 -9.09 23.95
C THR A 30 -19.48 -8.66 22.49
N PRO A 31 -18.71 -7.66 22.02
CA PRO A 31 -18.68 -7.35 20.60
C PRO A 31 -18.12 -8.57 19.85
N SER A 32 -18.94 -9.10 18.93
CA SER A 32 -18.52 -10.09 17.93
C SER A 32 -17.50 -9.44 17.00
N PRO A 33 -16.39 -10.11 16.62
CA PRO A 33 -15.50 -9.62 15.57
C PRO A 33 -16.14 -9.98 14.22
N GLU A 34 -17.23 -9.30 13.87
CA GLU A 34 -17.82 -9.41 12.55
C GLU A 34 -17.14 -8.41 11.62
N ALA A 35 -16.36 -8.98 10.70
CA ALA A 35 -15.62 -8.29 9.68
C ALA A 35 -16.56 -7.43 8.80
N PRO A 36 -16.15 -6.23 8.37
CA PRO A 36 -17.00 -5.36 7.56
C PRO A 36 -16.96 -5.68 6.05
N TRP A 37 -16.35 -6.81 5.68
CA TRP A 37 -16.39 -7.29 4.31
C TRP A 37 -17.78 -7.92 4.06
N PRO A 38 -18.50 -7.58 2.98
CA PRO A 38 -19.63 -8.42 2.56
C PRO A 38 -19.10 -9.85 2.44
N ASP A 39 -19.93 -10.86 2.78
CA ASP A 39 -19.65 -12.29 2.64
C ASP A 39 -19.25 -12.63 1.19
N PHE A 40 -18.04 -12.26 0.78
CA PHE A 40 -17.34 -12.86 -0.33
C PHE A 40 -16.90 -14.18 0.25
N ALA A 41 -17.74 -15.20 0.05
CA ALA A 41 -17.36 -16.57 0.32
C ALA A 41 -16.12 -16.84 -0.54
N MET A 42 -14.93 -16.63 0.03
CA MET A 42 -13.67 -16.97 -0.58
C MET A 42 -13.79 -18.45 -0.96
N PRO A 43 -13.63 -18.81 -2.24
CA PRO A 43 -13.90 -20.16 -2.69
C PRO A 43 -13.07 -21.16 -1.87
N PRO A 44 -13.64 -22.32 -1.52
CA PRO A 44 -13.00 -23.26 -0.61
C PRO A 44 -11.63 -23.75 -1.14
N TYR A 45 -10.66 -23.92 -0.23
CA TYR A 45 -9.35 -24.53 -0.43
C TYR A 45 -9.44 -25.89 -1.13
N ASN A 46 -9.42 -25.92 -2.46
CA ASN A 46 -9.42 -27.17 -3.21
C ASN A 46 -8.50 -27.14 -4.45
N GLY A 47 -7.66 -26.10 -4.60
CA GLY A 47 -6.80 -25.94 -5.75
C GLY A 47 -7.54 -25.65 -7.05
N THR A 48 -8.80 -25.21 -6.96
CA THR A 48 -9.62 -24.76 -8.08
C THR A 48 -10.23 -23.40 -7.75
N GLY A 49 -10.00 -22.42 -8.62
CA GLY A 49 -10.47 -21.05 -8.41
C GLY A 49 -9.32 -20.04 -8.42
N PRO A 50 -9.61 -18.77 -8.10
CA PRO A 50 -8.64 -17.71 -8.15
C PRO A 50 -7.54 -17.89 -7.10
N THR A 51 -6.38 -17.34 -7.42
CA THR A 51 -5.27 -17.20 -6.48
C THR A 51 -5.18 -15.73 -6.07
N LEU A 52 -5.10 -15.50 -4.76
CA LEU A 52 -4.68 -14.25 -4.15
C LEU A 52 -3.47 -14.54 -3.26
N LEU A 53 -2.28 -14.18 -3.69
CA LEU A 53 -1.17 -14.05 -2.76
C LEU A 53 -1.24 -12.69 -2.09
N ARG A 54 -1.09 -12.68 -0.76
CA ARG A 54 -0.90 -11.50 0.06
C ARG A 54 0.18 -11.83 1.06
N PHE A 55 1.26 -11.06 1.07
CA PHE A 55 2.37 -11.33 1.97
C PHE A 55 3.18 -10.07 2.28
N GLY A 56 3.64 -9.97 3.52
CA GLY A 56 4.49 -8.90 3.99
C GLY A 56 5.97 -9.17 3.68
N CYS A 57 6.71 -8.08 3.54
CA CYS A 57 8.16 -8.08 3.47
C CYS A 57 8.72 -7.03 4.44
N HIS A 58 9.79 -7.35 5.16
CA HIS A 58 10.52 -6.32 5.93
C HIS A 58 11.16 -5.30 4.97
N GLN A 59 11.42 -4.09 5.47
CA GLN A 59 12.28 -3.13 4.77
C GLN A 59 13.68 -3.76 4.56
N VAL A 60 14.12 -3.84 3.31
CA VAL A 60 15.49 -4.30 3.01
C VAL A 60 16.48 -3.15 3.14
N VAL A 61 16.11 -1.96 2.66
CA VAL A 61 16.85 -0.70 2.78
C VAL A 61 15.92 0.49 2.46
N VAL A 62 16.23 1.67 2.99
CA VAL A 62 15.73 2.96 2.49
C VAL A 62 16.94 3.68 1.92
N ASP A 63 16.90 4.02 0.64
CA ASP A 63 18.06 4.57 -0.04
C ASP A 63 17.62 5.45 -1.21
N ARG A 64 18.52 6.32 -1.66
CA ARG A 64 18.33 7.17 -2.83
C ARG A 64 19.08 6.60 -4.03
N ILE A 65 18.71 5.38 -4.38
CA ILE A 65 19.10 4.70 -5.61
C ILE A 65 17.86 4.11 -6.27
N ASP A 66 17.96 3.86 -7.57
CA ASP A 66 16.85 3.41 -8.41
C ASP A 66 17.42 2.69 -9.63
N PRO A 67 17.66 1.37 -9.53
CA PRO A 67 18.27 0.61 -10.62
C PRO A 67 17.36 0.39 -11.83
N LEU A 68 16.06 0.70 -11.72
CA LEU A 68 15.13 0.56 -12.83
C LEU A 68 15.20 1.82 -13.70
N VAL A 69 14.78 2.97 -13.16
CA VAL A 69 14.64 4.21 -13.95
C VAL A 69 15.95 5.01 -14.02
N ASN A 70 16.82 4.89 -13.01
CA ASN A 70 18.08 5.64 -12.93
C ASN A 70 19.32 4.73 -12.71
N PRO A 71 19.53 3.72 -13.57
CA PRO A 71 20.56 2.70 -13.35
C PRO A 71 21.96 3.29 -13.21
N GLY A 72 22.61 2.99 -12.09
CA GLY A 72 23.97 3.43 -11.75
C GLY A 72 24.04 4.85 -11.18
N SER A 73 22.92 5.59 -11.07
CA SER A 73 22.90 6.92 -10.47
C SER A 73 23.00 6.81 -8.95
N ILE A 74 24.10 7.32 -8.39
CA ILE A 74 24.33 7.41 -6.95
C ILE A 74 24.66 8.87 -6.63
N PRO A 75 23.71 9.65 -6.07
CA PRO A 75 22.33 9.27 -5.76
C PRO A 75 21.37 9.43 -6.95
N SER A 76 20.19 8.82 -6.88
CA SER A 76 19.05 9.05 -7.78
C SER A 76 18.26 10.33 -7.41
N PRO A 77 17.27 10.77 -8.21
CA PRO A 77 16.56 12.04 -7.98
C PRO A 77 15.80 12.13 -6.65
N HIS A 78 15.25 11.04 -6.12
CA HIS A 78 14.49 11.00 -4.87
C HIS A 78 14.64 9.66 -4.14
N GLN A 79 14.35 9.65 -2.84
CA GLN A 79 14.51 8.48 -1.99
C GLN A 79 13.37 7.47 -2.16
N HIS A 80 13.73 6.18 -2.13
CA HIS A 80 12.80 5.06 -2.14
C HIS A 80 12.79 4.30 -0.81
N GLN A 81 11.72 3.56 -0.58
CA GLN A 81 11.67 2.48 0.40
C GLN A 81 11.57 1.15 -0.33
N ILE A 82 12.43 0.20 0.02
CA ILE A 82 12.65 -1.02 -0.76
C ILE A 82 12.40 -2.24 0.11
N VAL A 83 11.81 -3.28 -0.48
CA VAL A 83 11.70 -4.63 0.10
C VAL A 83 12.12 -5.69 -0.93
N GLY A 84 12.35 -6.92 -0.45
CA GLY A 84 12.63 -8.07 -1.31
C GLY A 84 14.04 -8.64 -1.16
N GLY A 85 14.60 -9.12 -2.28
CA GLY A 85 15.90 -9.79 -2.35
C GLY A 85 17.11 -8.87 -2.10
N ASP A 86 18.23 -9.45 -1.64
CA ASP A 86 19.50 -8.74 -1.40
C ASP A 86 20.34 -8.47 -2.66
N ALA A 87 19.86 -8.84 -3.86
CA ALA A 87 20.48 -8.41 -5.11
C ALA A 87 20.21 -6.94 -5.47
N PHE A 88 19.36 -6.23 -4.70
CA PHE A 88 19.10 -4.81 -4.92
C PHE A 88 20.40 -3.99 -4.82
N ASN A 89 20.65 -3.18 -5.84
CA ASN A 89 21.87 -2.38 -5.94
C ASN A 89 21.60 -1.16 -6.84
N ALA A 90 22.50 -0.18 -6.89
CA ALA A 90 22.34 1.01 -7.73
C ALA A 90 22.20 0.69 -9.23
N SER A 91 22.70 -0.46 -9.67
CA SER A 91 22.47 -1.00 -11.02
C SER A 91 22.22 -2.50 -10.91
N MET A 92 21.23 -2.99 -11.65
CA MET A 92 20.87 -4.42 -11.68
C MET A 92 20.88 -4.93 -13.12
N PRO A 93 21.43 -6.13 -13.39
CA PRO A 93 21.41 -6.74 -14.72
C PRO A 93 20.00 -7.19 -15.13
N VAL A 94 19.68 -7.10 -16.42
CA VAL A 94 18.45 -7.69 -16.98
C VAL A 94 18.67 -9.20 -17.10
N SER A 95 18.50 -9.90 -15.99
CA SER A 95 18.72 -11.34 -15.84
C SER A 95 17.84 -11.89 -14.71
N ASP A 96 18.00 -13.17 -14.41
CA ASP A 96 17.41 -13.77 -13.22
C ASP A 96 18.06 -13.22 -11.95
N ILE A 97 17.40 -12.31 -11.24
CA ILE A 97 17.91 -11.76 -9.97
C ILE A 97 17.74 -12.75 -8.81
N SER A 98 16.93 -13.81 -8.98
CA SER A 98 16.76 -14.86 -7.97
C SER A 98 18.01 -15.73 -7.83
N GLU A 99 18.84 -15.79 -8.86
CA GLU A 99 20.15 -16.45 -8.88
C GLU A 99 21.28 -15.57 -8.32
N LEU A 100 21.02 -14.26 -8.17
CA LEU A 100 21.98 -13.29 -7.62
C LEU A 100 21.75 -13.01 -6.14
N SER A 101 20.51 -13.22 -5.67
CA SER A 101 20.12 -13.00 -4.29
C SER A 101 20.37 -14.23 -3.42
N THR A 102 20.78 -14.03 -2.18
CA THR A 102 20.99 -15.08 -1.18
C THR A 102 19.92 -15.09 -0.09
N CYS A 103 19.21 -13.97 0.11
CA CYS A 103 18.10 -13.85 1.04
C CYS A 103 16.98 -12.96 0.48
N THR A 104 15.81 -13.01 1.10
CA THR A 104 14.69 -12.09 0.83
C THR A 104 14.04 -11.66 2.14
N THR A 105 13.51 -10.44 2.19
CA THR A 105 12.75 -9.94 3.33
C THR A 105 11.28 -10.38 3.35
N CYS A 106 10.80 -11.08 2.32
CA CYS A 106 9.41 -11.50 2.15
C CYS A 106 9.08 -12.85 2.82
N SER A 107 7.81 -13.08 3.14
CA SER A 107 7.39 -14.33 3.79
C SER A 107 7.57 -15.57 2.91
N TYR A 108 7.35 -15.45 1.60
CA TYR A 108 7.66 -16.49 0.61
C TYR A 108 9.16 -16.52 0.33
N SER A 109 9.83 -17.61 0.72
CA SER A 109 11.30 -17.72 0.66
C SER A 109 11.84 -17.99 -0.75
N ASP A 110 10.96 -18.24 -1.71
CA ASP A 110 11.29 -18.37 -3.14
C ASP A 110 11.17 -17.05 -3.89
N ASP A 111 10.69 -15.98 -3.24
CA ASP A 111 10.51 -14.67 -3.85
C ASP A 111 11.68 -13.72 -3.54
N PHE A 112 12.59 -13.58 -4.50
CA PHE A 112 13.72 -12.66 -4.46
C PHE A 112 13.50 -11.43 -5.32
N SER A 113 12.25 -11.16 -5.71
CA SER A 113 11.89 -9.94 -6.43
C SER A 113 12.29 -8.70 -5.62
N ASN A 114 12.48 -7.58 -6.27
CA ASN A 114 12.61 -6.29 -5.61
C ASN A 114 11.40 -5.41 -5.92
N TYR A 115 10.90 -4.77 -4.86
CA TYR A 115 9.72 -3.92 -4.89
C TYR A 115 10.06 -2.61 -4.19
N TRP A 116 9.79 -1.48 -4.83
CA TRP A 116 9.97 -0.20 -4.17
C TRP A 116 8.97 0.86 -4.62
N THR A 117 8.79 1.83 -3.73
CA THR A 117 7.95 3.02 -3.97
C THR A 117 8.67 4.26 -3.48
N SER A 118 8.17 5.43 -3.87
CA SER A 118 8.55 6.68 -3.21
C SER A 118 8.27 6.62 -1.71
N ASN A 119 9.03 7.41 -0.95
CA ASN A 119 8.91 7.51 0.50
C ASN A 119 7.98 8.67 0.88
N LEU A 120 7.38 8.64 2.06
CA LEU A 120 6.51 9.71 2.56
C LEU A 120 7.23 10.55 3.61
N TYR A 121 7.04 11.86 3.55
CA TYR A 121 7.61 12.83 4.48
C TYR A 121 6.52 13.73 5.06
N PHE A 122 6.61 14.04 6.35
CA PHE A 122 5.91 15.15 6.98
C PHE A 122 6.72 16.44 6.78
N ARG A 123 6.07 17.52 6.38
CA ARG A 123 6.63 18.86 6.28
C ARG A 123 6.03 19.73 7.38
N ALA A 124 6.84 20.02 8.39
CA ALA A 124 6.45 20.86 9.51
C ALA A 124 6.25 22.33 9.08
N ARG A 125 5.53 23.09 9.90
CA ARG A 125 5.26 24.53 9.72
C ARG A 125 6.54 25.35 9.54
N ASN A 126 7.62 24.98 10.22
CA ASN A 126 8.92 25.65 10.10
C ASN A 126 9.65 25.34 8.76
N GLY A 127 9.08 24.51 7.90
CA GLY A 127 9.62 24.12 6.60
C GLY A 127 10.52 22.88 6.64
N SER A 128 10.86 22.35 7.81
CA SER A 128 11.66 21.12 7.93
C SER A 128 10.83 19.87 7.63
N TYR A 129 11.54 18.81 7.25
CA TYR A 129 10.96 17.54 6.84
C TYR A 129 11.35 16.42 7.80
N LYS A 130 10.44 15.46 7.98
CA LYS A 130 10.68 14.23 8.74
C LYS A 130 10.09 13.06 7.95
N ARG A 131 10.87 12.02 7.73
CA ARG A 131 10.38 10.79 7.09
C ARG A 131 9.26 10.18 7.93
N VAL A 132 8.17 9.79 7.29
CA VAL A 132 7.07 9.05 7.92
C VAL A 132 7.45 7.57 7.93
N PRO A 133 7.47 6.90 9.10
CA PRO A 133 7.82 5.49 9.16
C PRO A 133 6.70 4.62 8.58
N GLN A 134 7.08 3.49 7.98
CA GLN A 134 6.14 2.41 7.65
C GLN A 134 5.89 1.55 8.89
N ILE A 135 4.67 1.06 9.04
CA ILE A 135 4.30 0.08 10.08
C ILE A 135 3.81 -1.23 9.46
N PRO A 136 3.87 -2.33 10.21
CA PRO A 136 3.25 -3.59 9.82
C PRO A 136 1.78 -3.40 9.47
N ASN A 137 1.30 -4.20 8.54
CA ASN A 137 -0.11 -4.20 8.18
C ASN A 137 -0.90 -5.11 9.14
N ARG A 138 -2.22 -4.95 9.18
CA ARG A 138 -3.12 -5.69 10.08
C ARG A 138 -3.08 -7.19 9.85
N LEU A 139 -3.49 -7.92 10.89
CA LEU A 139 -3.82 -9.34 10.76
C LEU A 139 -4.98 -9.48 9.77
N PHE A 140 -4.75 -10.17 8.68
CA PHE A 140 -5.75 -10.41 7.65
C PHE A 140 -5.47 -11.76 7.01
N PHE A 141 -6.52 -12.58 6.83
CA PHE A 141 -6.40 -13.97 6.36
C PHE A 141 -5.37 -14.81 7.12
N ASP A 142 -5.34 -14.68 8.45
CA ASP A 142 -4.42 -15.40 9.35
C ASP A 142 -2.91 -15.20 9.06
N ASP A 143 -2.56 -14.15 8.31
CA ASP A 143 -1.19 -13.79 7.99
C ASP A 143 -0.49 -13.11 9.18
N GLU A 144 0.02 -13.92 10.11
CA GLU A 144 0.80 -13.41 11.25
C GLU A 144 2.15 -12.81 10.85
N PHE A 145 2.75 -13.26 9.74
CA PHE A 145 4.06 -12.78 9.31
C PHE A 145 4.00 -11.27 9.08
N THR A 146 3.01 -10.83 8.32
CA THR A 146 2.82 -9.42 7.97
C THR A 146 2.64 -8.52 9.18
N THR A 147 2.06 -9.01 10.27
CA THR A 147 1.87 -8.22 11.50
C THR A 147 3.16 -7.96 12.28
N LYS A 148 4.23 -8.68 11.93
CA LYS A 148 5.52 -8.66 12.64
C LYS A 148 6.66 -8.15 11.75
N THR A 149 6.35 -7.57 10.59
CA THR A 149 7.38 -6.96 9.74
C THR A 149 8.03 -5.77 10.45
N ASN A 150 9.18 -5.31 9.93
CA ASN A 150 9.85 -4.11 10.43
C ASN A 150 9.92 -3.13 9.27
N GLY A 151 9.05 -2.12 9.31
CA GLY A 151 8.73 -1.31 8.13
C GLY A 151 8.27 -2.17 6.95
N GLY A 152 8.63 -1.72 5.74
CA GLY A 152 8.38 -2.45 4.50
C GLY A 152 6.96 -2.28 3.97
N MET A 153 6.48 -3.28 3.24
CA MET A 153 5.19 -3.26 2.54
C MET A 153 4.63 -4.66 2.35
N VAL A 154 3.37 -4.73 1.93
CA VAL A 154 2.69 -5.96 1.53
C VAL A 154 2.63 -6.02 0.01
N ALA A 155 3.06 -7.13 -0.57
CA ALA A 155 2.93 -7.41 -1.99
C ALA A 155 1.77 -8.40 -2.22
N TYR A 156 1.10 -8.22 -3.36
CA TYR A 156 -0.01 -9.05 -3.79
C TYR A 156 0.22 -9.56 -5.21
N TYR A 157 -0.22 -10.79 -5.49
CA TYR A 157 -0.31 -11.36 -6.82
C TYR A 157 -1.66 -12.05 -6.98
N VAL A 158 -2.43 -11.65 -8.00
CA VAL A 158 -3.78 -12.19 -8.25
C VAL A 158 -3.84 -12.90 -9.60
N SER A 159 -4.53 -14.03 -9.64
CA SER A 159 -4.87 -14.79 -10.84
C SER A 159 -6.32 -15.26 -10.80
N PRO A 160 -7.07 -15.26 -11.91
CA PRO A 160 -8.40 -15.88 -12.00
C PRO A 160 -8.39 -17.40 -11.76
N GLY A 161 -7.23 -18.02 -11.92
CA GLY A 161 -7.01 -19.43 -11.61
C GLY A 161 -6.00 -20.09 -12.55
N LYS A 162 -5.98 -21.42 -12.50
CA LYS A 162 -4.99 -22.23 -13.21
C LYS A 162 -4.99 -22.00 -14.72
N GLY A 163 -3.84 -21.60 -15.25
CA GLY A 163 -3.62 -21.38 -16.68
C GLY A 163 -4.26 -20.11 -17.24
N GLU A 164 -4.86 -19.27 -16.40
CA GLU A 164 -5.52 -18.02 -16.83
C GLU A 164 -4.54 -16.85 -16.97
N VAL A 165 -3.38 -16.95 -16.30
CA VAL A 165 -2.28 -15.99 -16.40
C VAL A 165 -0.96 -16.70 -16.62
N LYS A 166 -0.03 -15.99 -17.27
CA LYS A 166 1.37 -16.39 -17.38
C LYS A 166 2.17 -15.59 -16.34
N ALA A 167 2.86 -16.28 -15.44
CA ALA A 167 3.78 -15.65 -14.51
C ALA A 167 4.93 -14.96 -15.25
N PHE A 168 5.53 -13.98 -14.59
CA PHE A 168 6.67 -13.24 -15.10
C PHE A 168 7.88 -14.16 -15.36
N GLU A 169 8.74 -13.75 -16.29
CA GLU A 169 9.95 -14.49 -16.67
C GLU A 169 11.21 -13.80 -16.10
N PRO A 170 12.31 -14.54 -15.86
CA PRO A 170 13.56 -13.94 -15.39
C PRO A 170 14.02 -12.75 -16.22
N GLY A 171 14.32 -11.63 -15.55
CA GLY A 171 14.65 -10.36 -16.20
C GLY A 171 13.44 -9.46 -16.47
N PHE A 172 12.22 -9.90 -16.15
CA PHE A 172 11.03 -9.07 -16.25
C PHE A 172 11.06 -7.90 -15.27
N ARG A 173 10.68 -6.71 -15.74
CA ARG A 173 10.65 -5.48 -14.95
C ARG A 173 9.51 -4.60 -15.39
N MET A 174 8.91 -3.86 -14.48
CA MET A 174 7.92 -2.86 -14.86
C MET A 174 7.86 -1.70 -13.88
N PHE A 175 7.41 -0.57 -14.41
CA PHE A 175 7.14 0.65 -13.68
C PHE A 175 5.65 0.98 -13.74
N PHE A 176 5.11 1.57 -12.68
CA PHE A 176 3.77 2.15 -12.68
C PHE A 176 3.84 3.59 -12.17
N GLY A 177 3.04 4.46 -12.77
CA GLY A 177 2.84 5.84 -12.30
C GLY A 177 3.66 6.86 -13.07
N ASP A 178 3.80 8.05 -12.50
CA ASP A 178 4.62 9.13 -13.06
C ASP A 178 5.19 9.99 -11.93
N ALA A 179 6.50 9.87 -11.68
CA ALA A 179 7.18 10.60 -10.61
C ALA A 179 7.16 12.13 -10.79
N ALA A 180 6.84 12.64 -11.99
CA ALA A 180 6.72 14.06 -12.29
C ALA A 180 5.27 14.59 -12.19
N LEU A 181 4.28 13.73 -11.97
CA LEU A 181 2.87 14.15 -11.90
C LEU A 181 2.59 14.95 -10.63
N ARG A 182 1.85 16.06 -10.75
CA ARG A 182 1.58 17.01 -9.63
C ARG A 182 0.10 17.39 -9.50
N SER A 183 -0.74 16.81 -10.35
CA SER A 183 -2.18 17.06 -10.42
C SER A 183 -2.86 15.85 -11.00
N GLU A 184 -4.17 15.75 -10.80
CA GLU A 184 -4.98 14.70 -11.39
C GLU A 184 -4.74 14.65 -12.92
N PRO A 185 -4.42 13.48 -13.49
CA PRO A 185 -4.18 13.38 -14.92
C PRO A 185 -5.48 13.65 -15.68
N GLN A 186 -5.44 14.59 -16.62
CA GLN A 186 -6.56 14.87 -17.51
C GLN A 186 -6.57 13.85 -18.66
N GLY A 187 -7.56 12.95 -18.72
CA GLY A 187 -7.59 11.93 -19.75
C GLY A 187 -8.65 10.85 -19.56
N GLN A 188 -8.56 9.80 -20.37
CA GLN A 188 -9.58 8.73 -20.45
C GLN A 188 -9.58 7.79 -19.24
N TRP A 189 -8.46 7.66 -18.53
CA TRP A 189 -8.35 6.72 -17.41
C TRP A 189 -8.13 7.47 -16.10
N ASN A 190 -9.17 7.51 -15.30
CA ASN A 190 -9.07 7.90 -13.91
C ASN A 190 -8.26 6.83 -13.16
N LEU A 191 -7.06 7.18 -12.71
CA LEU A 191 -6.18 6.26 -11.97
C LEU A 191 -6.67 5.98 -10.53
N SER A 192 -7.84 6.48 -10.13
CA SER A 192 -8.39 6.26 -8.78
C SER A 192 -8.56 4.80 -8.42
N THR A 193 -8.70 3.91 -9.40
CA THR A 193 -8.76 2.46 -9.18
C THR A 193 -7.40 1.77 -9.21
N GLN A 194 -6.32 2.50 -9.55
CA GLN A 194 -4.96 1.96 -9.68
C GLN A 194 -3.98 2.53 -8.66
N THR A 195 -4.28 3.71 -8.13
CA THR A 195 -3.54 4.32 -7.04
C THR A 195 -4.47 5.10 -6.14
N CYS A 196 -4.33 4.88 -4.83
CA CYS A 196 -5.13 5.58 -3.84
C CYS A 196 -4.41 5.66 -2.50
N PHE A 197 -4.86 6.62 -1.71
CA PHE A 197 -4.57 6.79 -0.30
C PHE A 197 -5.85 6.54 0.50
N ARG A 198 -5.73 5.86 1.64
CA ARG A 198 -6.80 5.74 2.64
C ARG A 198 -6.32 6.34 3.94
N CYS A 199 -7.10 7.27 4.49
CA CYS A 199 -6.91 7.79 5.83
C CYS A 199 -7.65 6.87 6.80
N TYR A 200 -6.95 6.15 7.69
CA TYR A 200 -7.64 5.30 8.67
C TYR A 200 -8.47 6.15 9.63
N SER A 201 -9.73 5.76 9.79
CA SER A 201 -10.74 6.50 10.56
C SER A 201 -10.59 6.32 12.08
N GLY A 202 -9.76 5.37 12.51
CA GLY A 202 -9.50 5.05 13.91
C GLY A 202 -8.26 4.18 14.09
N PRO A 203 -7.87 3.89 15.35
CA PRO A 203 -6.77 2.98 15.67
C PRO A 203 -7.04 1.58 15.12
N ASP A 204 -5.98 0.76 15.03
CA ASP A 204 -6.07 -0.62 14.55
C ASP A 204 -6.75 -0.74 13.17
N PHE A 205 -6.37 0.16 12.24
CA PHE A 205 -6.78 0.13 10.83
C PHE A 205 -8.30 0.26 10.62
N GLN A 206 -9.02 0.95 11.51
CA GLN A 206 -10.46 1.20 11.34
C GLN A 206 -10.76 1.99 10.06
N GLY A 207 -11.93 1.70 9.47
CA GLY A 207 -12.36 2.27 8.19
C GLY A 207 -11.74 1.60 6.97
N ASP A 208 -11.07 0.47 7.16
CA ASP A 208 -10.49 -0.33 6.08
C ASP A 208 -11.39 -1.53 5.73
N ASP A 209 -12.58 -1.19 5.22
CA ASP A 209 -13.73 -2.10 5.14
C ASP A 209 -13.96 -2.68 3.74
N LEU A 210 -13.47 -1.99 2.70
CA LEU A 210 -13.57 -2.38 1.30
C LEU A 210 -12.20 -2.57 0.66
N ALA A 211 -12.20 -3.22 -0.50
CA ALA A 211 -11.01 -3.47 -1.30
C ALA A 211 -10.23 -2.16 -1.58
N PRO A 212 -8.90 -2.26 -1.73
CA PRO A 212 -8.06 -1.13 -2.11
C PRO A 212 -8.64 -0.34 -3.28
N CYS A 213 -8.72 0.98 -3.11
CA CYS A 213 -9.13 1.92 -4.14
C CYS A 213 -10.58 1.77 -4.62
N GLN A 214 -11.45 1.21 -3.78
CA GLN A 214 -12.86 0.97 -4.09
C GLN A 214 -13.84 1.60 -3.08
N ASP A 215 -13.35 2.24 -2.01
CA ASP A 215 -14.23 2.96 -1.08
C ASP A 215 -14.22 4.46 -1.38
N PRO A 216 -15.21 5.00 -2.11
CA PRO A 216 -15.25 6.43 -2.41
C PRO A 216 -15.45 7.32 -1.18
N ALA A 217 -15.79 6.76 -0.01
CA ALA A 217 -15.94 7.54 1.22
C ALA A 217 -14.61 7.83 1.91
N VAL A 218 -13.58 6.99 1.70
CA VAL A 218 -12.29 7.09 2.43
C VAL A 218 -11.05 6.95 1.54
N ASP A 219 -11.19 6.48 0.30
CA ASP A 219 -10.10 6.42 -0.68
C ASP A 219 -10.04 7.71 -1.51
N THR A 220 -8.82 8.24 -1.67
CA THR A 220 -8.54 9.43 -2.47
C THR A 220 -7.32 9.22 -3.37
N GLN A 221 -7.26 9.86 -4.53
CA GLN A 221 -6.05 9.86 -5.36
C GLN A 221 -4.98 10.84 -4.86
N HIS A 222 -5.38 11.80 -4.05
CA HIS A 222 -4.50 12.76 -3.42
C HIS A 222 -4.21 12.35 -1.98
N LEU A 223 -3.17 12.93 -1.39
CA LEU A 223 -2.86 12.79 0.03
C LEU A 223 -4.05 13.27 0.88
N PRO A 224 -4.40 12.57 1.98
CA PRO A 224 -5.50 12.95 2.85
C PRO A 224 -5.36 14.37 3.41
N ASN A 225 -6.49 15.10 3.47
CA ASN A 225 -6.52 16.51 3.88
C ASN A 225 -6.71 16.72 5.40
N GLY A 226 -6.64 15.66 6.20
CA GLY A 226 -6.91 15.70 7.64
C GLY A 226 -6.08 14.68 8.40
N PRO A 227 -6.05 14.78 9.75
CA PRO A 227 -5.28 13.86 10.58
C PRO A 227 -5.79 12.44 10.41
N CYS A 228 -4.87 11.48 10.35
CA CYS A 228 -5.16 10.07 10.13
C CYS A 228 -4.54 9.22 11.24
N HIS A 229 -5.18 8.10 11.57
CA HIS A 229 -4.58 7.06 12.43
C HIS A 229 -3.52 6.21 11.71
N GLY A 230 -3.13 6.65 10.52
CA GLY A 230 -2.25 6.01 9.58
C GLY A 230 -2.77 6.29 8.17
N ILE A 231 -1.86 6.32 7.20
CA ILE A 231 -2.23 6.43 5.79
C ILE A 231 -1.89 5.10 5.13
N ARG A 232 -2.87 4.44 4.54
CA ARG A 232 -2.62 3.34 3.62
C ARG A 232 -2.40 3.91 2.23
N THR A 233 -1.52 3.29 1.49
CA THR A 233 -1.29 3.61 0.10
C THR A 233 -1.24 2.35 -0.73
N ASN A 234 -1.94 2.35 -1.86
CA ASN A 234 -2.00 1.22 -2.77
C ASN A 234 -1.54 1.62 -4.17
N VAL A 235 -0.78 0.74 -4.81
CA VAL A 235 -0.33 0.88 -6.20
C VAL A 235 -0.59 -0.42 -6.93
N ILE A 236 -1.39 -0.37 -8.00
CA ILE A 236 -1.89 -1.53 -8.74
C ILE A 236 -1.37 -1.48 -10.18
N PHE A 237 -0.72 -2.56 -10.62
CA PHE A 237 -0.08 -2.63 -11.92
C PHE A 237 -1.03 -3.10 -13.04
N PRO A 238 -0.75 -2.74 -14.30
CA PRO A 238 -1.42 -3.30 -15.46
C PRO A 238 -1.30 -4.83 -15.57
N THR A 239 -2.23 -5.46 -16.28
CA THR A 239 -2.40 -6.93 -16.29
C THR A 239 -2.24 -7.58 -17.67
N CYS A 240 -1.80 -6.83 -18.68
CA CYS A 240 -1.53 -7.33 -20.02
C CYS A 240 -0.08 -7.09 -20.42
N TRP A 241 0.53 -8.06 -21.08
CA TRP A 241 1.93 -8.05 -21.52
C TRP A 241 2.03 -8.33 -23.02
N ASP A 242 3.00 -7.71 -23.70
CA ASP A 242 3.26 -7.91 -25.14
C ASP A 242 3.75 -9.31 -25.53
N GLY A 243 4.06 -10.15 -24.53
CA GLY A 243 4.47 -11.53 -24.73
C GLY A 243 5.90 -11.70 -25.25
N LYS A 244 6.67 -10.61 -25.33
CA LYS A 244 7.98 -10.57 -25.98
C LYS A 244 9.05 -9.86 -25.17
N ASN A 245 8.78 -8.63 -24.72
CA ASN A 245 9.78 -7.78 -24.08
C ASN A 245 9.68 -7.93 -22.56
N LEU A 246 10.75 -8.39 -21.93
CA LEU A 246 10.86 -8.47 -20.47
C LEU A 246 10.95 -7.09 -19.81
N ASP A 247 11.38 -6.11 -20.58
CA ASP A 247 11.46 -4.71 -20.18
C ASP A 247 11.39 -3.84 -21.45
N SER A 248 10.94 -2.60 -21.30
CA SER A 248 10.96 -1.58 -22.36
C SER A 248 11.84 -0.41 -21.91
N ALA A 249 12.28 0.45 -22.83
CA ALA A 249 13.16 1.57 -22.49
C ALA A 249 12.53 2.58 -21.51
N ASP A 250 11.19 2.59 -21.44
CA ASP A 250 10.39 3.39 -20.51
C ASP A 250 9.76 2.55 -19.39
N HIS A 251 10.12 1.26 -19.29
CA HIS A 251 9.62 0.28 -18.32
C HIS A 251 8.09 0.09 -18.28
N THR A 252 7.37 0.62 -19.26
CA THR A 252 5.89 0.66 -19.28
C THR A 252 5.29 0.25 -20.61
N SER A 253 5.90 0.57 -21.77
CA SER A 253 5.34 0.28 -23.10
C SER A 253 5.17 -1.20 -23.45
N HIS A 254 5.75 -2.12 -22.68
CA HIS A 254 5.59 -3.57 -22.87
C HIS A 254 4.44 -4.16 -22.04
N ILE A 255 3.81 -3.36 -21.19
CA ILE A 255 2.61 -3.71 -20.42
C ILE A 255 1.46 -2.76 -20.74
N ALA A 256 0.23 -3.22 -20.58
CA ALA A 256 -0.96 -2.43 -20.86
C ALA A 256 -2.12 -2.78 -19.94
N TYR A 257 -3.07 -1.85 -19.84
CA TYR A 257 -4.38 -2.13 -19.28
C TYR A 257 -5.23 -2.95 -20.26
N PRO A 258 -6.25 -3.66 -19.75
CA PRO A 258 -7.31 -4.26 -20.56
C PRO A 258 -7.96 -3.26 -21.53
N VAL A 259 -8.61 -3.76 -22.59
CA VAL A 259 -9.30 -2.90 -23.57
C VAL A 259 -10.48 -2.15 -22.95
N GLU A 260 -11.08 -2.71 -21.89
CA GLU A 260 -12.16 -2.11 -21.11
C GLU A 260 -11.67 -1.01 -20.14
N GLY A 261 -10.35 -0.92 -19.95
CA GLY A 261 -9.71 -0.02 -19.00
C GLY A 261 -9.03 -0.73 -17.84
N PRO A 262 -8.46 0.02 -16.88
CA PRO A 262 -7.77 -0.55 -15.73
C PRO A 262 -8.67 -1.47 -14.90
N HIS A 263 -8.21 -2.69 -14.64
CA HIS A 263 -8.92 -3.68 -13.83
C HIS A 263 -8.89 -3.27 -12.35
N VAL A 264 -10.04 -3.28 -11.68
CA VAL A 264 -10.12 -2.99 -10.23
C VAL A 264 -9.42 -4.09 -9.43
N PHE A 265 -8.90 -3.79 -8.25
CA PHE A 265 -8.30 -4.84 -7.41
C PHE A 265 -9.40 -5.52 -6.57
N ASP A 266 -9.95 -6.63 -7.05
CA ASP A 266 -11.02 -7.40 -6.39
C ASP A 266 -10.51 -8.68 -5.68
N GLY A 267 -9.23 -8.99 -5.84
CA GLY A 267 -8.59 -10.17 -5.24
C GLY A 267 -8.98 -11.50 -5.88
N ILE A 268 -9.73 -11.50 -6.98
CA ILE A 268 -10.17 -12.73 -7.66
C ILE A 268 -9.83 -12.74 -9.15
N GLY A 269 -9.63 -11.59 -9.77
CA GLY A 269 -9.54 -11.46 -11.22
C GLY A 269 -8.31 -10.72 -11.72
N THR A 270 -8.11 -10.84 -13.03
CA THR A 270 -7.25 -9.99 -13.84
C THR A 270 -8.03 -9.62 -15.10
N ALA A 271 -7.44 -8.84 -16.01
CA ALA A 271 -7.99 -8.52 -17.34
C ALA A 271 -8.96 -9.56 -17.92
N ASP A 272 -10.17 -9.12 -18.32
CA ASP A 272 -11.07 -9.93 -19.14
C ASP A 272 -10.50 -10.08 -20.55
N THR A 273 -10.16 -8.95 -21.19
CA THR A 273 -9.61 -8.91 -22.54
C THR A 273 -8.37 -8.03 -22.62
N CYS A 274 -7.24 -8.64 -23.00
CA CYS A 274 -6.05 -7.88 -23.30
C CYS A 274 -6.06 -7.33 -24.73
N PRO A 275 -5.45 -6.14 -24.99
CA PRO A 275 -5.30 -5.63 -26.34
C PRO A 275 -4.47 -6.56 -27.23
N ASP A 276 -4.70 -6.54 -28.54
CA ASP A 276 -3.91 -7.32 -29.51
C ASP A 276 -2.40 -7.01 -29.47
N SER A 277 -2.03 -5.80 -29.04
CA SER A 277 -0.63 -5.40 -28.83
C SER A 277 0.00 -6.01 -27.58
N HIS A 278 -0.82 -6.45 -26.62
CA HIS A 278 -0.43 -6.98 -25.32
C HIS A 278 -1.18 -8.28 -24.97
N PRO A 279 -1.12 -9.32 -25.81
CA PRO A 279 -2.11 -10.41 -25.79
C PRO A 279 -1.96 -11.38 -24.59
N VAL A 280 -0.92 -11.24 -23.76
CA VAL A 280 -0.66 -12.17 -22.67
C VAL A 280 -1.19 -11.61 -21.35
N LYS A 281 -2.13 -12.33 -20.72
CA LYS A 281 -2.57 -12.04 -19.35
C LYS A 281 -1.46 -12.39 -18.35
N ILE A 282 -1.17 -11.46 -17.46
CA ILE A 282 -0.18 -11.60 -16.38
C ILE A 282 -0.87 -11.41 -15.02
N PRO A 283 -0.30 -11.93 -13.91
CA PRO A 283 -0.85 -11.70 -12.58
C PRO A 283 -1.03 -10.22 -12.27
N GLN A 284 -2.12 -9.84 -11.59
CA GLN A 284 -2.25 -8.47 -11.08
C GLN A 284 -1.35 -8.31 -9.85
N VAL A 285 -0.37 -7.43 -9.96
CA VAL A 285 0.51 -7.06 -8.86
C VAL A 285 -0.06 -5.82 -8.18
N MET A 286 -0.07 -5.81 -6.85
CA MET A 286 -0.37 -4.63 -6.06
C MET A 286 0.59 -4.50 -4.88
N PHE A 287 1.02 -3.28 -4.59
CA PHE A 287 1.72 -2.94 -3.36
C PHE A 287 0.78 -2.22 -2.40
N GLU A 288 0.89 -2.54 -1.12
CA GLU A 288 0.16 -1.89 -0.04
C GLU A 288 1.14 -1.47 1.06
N ILE A 289 1.18 -0.18 1.32
CA ILE A 289 2.09 0.44 2.28
C ILE A 289 1.23 1.09 3.36
N VAL A 290 1.62 0.93 4.62
CA VAL A 290 0.99 1.63 5.74
C VAL A 290 1.99 2.57 6.38
N TRP A 291 1.68 3.86 6.34
CA TRP A 291 2.46 4.94 6.93
C TRP A 291 1.91 5.29 8.32
N ASP A 292 2.76 5.29 9.34
CA ASP A 292 2.37 5.76 10.66
C ASP A 292 2.45 7.28 10.75
N THR A 293 1.30 7.90 10.55
CA THR A 293 1.12 9.35 10.62
C THR A 293 0.73 9.84 12.00
N THR A 294 0.57 8.96 12.99
CA THR A 294 -0.06 9.32 14.28
C THR A 294 0.74 10.38 15.04
N ALA A 295 2.07 10.35 14.93
CA ALA A 295 2.98 11.33 15.52
C ALA A 295 2.91 12.72 14.88
N PHE A 296 2.24 12.86 13.72
CA PHE A 296 2.19 14.10 12.93
C PHE A 296 0.81 14.74 12.91
N ASN A 297 -0.08 14.36 13.83
CA ASN A 297 -1.46 14.82 13.86
C ASN A 297 -1.70 16.15 14.61
N ASP A 298 -0.66 16.81 15.14
CA ASP A 298 -0.81 18.13 15.78
C ASP A 298 -1.03 19.23 14.72
N PRO A 299 -2.22 19.85 14.63
CA PRO A 299 -2.49 20.90 13.65
C PRO A 299 -1.61 22.15 13.83
N ASN A 300 -0.99 22.33 14.99
CA ASN A 300 -0.04 23.42 15.24
C ASN A 300 1.31 23.20 14.54
N GLU A 301 1.61 21.98 14.13
CA GLU A 301 2.81 21.66 13.34
C GLU A 301 2.53 21.70 11.83
N TRP A 302 1.27 21.80 11.42
CA TRP A 302 0.86 21.81 10.01
C TRP A 302 1.05 23.19 9.37
N PRO A 303 1.14 23.26 8.02
CA PRO A 303 1.18 24.51 7.27
C PRO A 303 0.08 25.51 7.68
N GLU A 304 0.44 26.80 7.77
CA GLU A 304 -0.50 27.87 8.15
C GLU A 304 -1.61 28.11 7.12
N ASP A 305 -1.40 27.71 5.87
CA ASP A 305 -2.39 27.80 4.79
C ASP A 305 -3.50 26.73 4.89
N GLY A 306 -3.43 25.84 5.88
CA GLY A 306 -4.39 24.76 6.08
C GLY A 306 -4.23 23.58 5.12
N SER A 307 -3.19 23.58 4.28
CA SER A 307 -2.87 22.43 3.44
C SER A 307 -2.39 21.25 4.26
N GLN A 308 -2.62 20.03 3.75
CA GLN A 308 -2.11 18.81 4.36
C GLN A 308 -0.57 18.80 4.38
N PRO A 309 0.07 18.19 5.41
CA PRO A 309 1.48 18.38 5.67
C PRO A 309 2.39 17.35 5.01
N PHE A 310 1.85 16.33 4.34
CA PHE A 310 2.62 15.24 3.77
C PHE A 310 3.12 15.53 2.36
N VAL A 311 4.27 14.97 2.03
CA VAL A 311 4.95 15.14 0.74
C VAL A 311 5.58 13.81 0.35
N LEU A 312 5.36 13.37 -0.88
CA LEU A 312 6.12 12.24 -1.42
C LEU A 312 7.57 12.64 -1.66
N SER A 313 8.50 11.69 -1.60
CA SER A 313 9.94 11.95 -1.75
C SER A 313 10.32 12.57 -3.10
N THR A 314 9.46 12.46 -4.11
CA THR A 314 9.51 13.17 -5.41
C THR A 314 9.29 14.68 -5.31
N GLY A 315 8.92 15.18 -4.13
CA GLY A 315 8.54 16.57 -3.90
C GLY A 315 7.09 16.92 -4.21
N ASP A 316 6.26 15.90 -4.37
CA ASP A 316 4.85 16.10 -4.63
C ASP A 316 4.04 16.22 -3.35
N ARG A 317 3.37 17.37 -3.20
CA ARG A 317 2.47 17.69 -2.09
C ARG A 317 1.02 17.28 -2.36
N SER A 318 0.73 16.76 -3.55
CA SER A 318 -0.62 16.37 -3.96
C SER A 318 -0.87 14.87 -3.79
N GLY A 319 0.13 14.02 -4.01
CA GLY A 319 0.01 12.55 -3.98
C GLY A 319 0.01 11.90 -5.37
N TYR A 320 -0.20 12.66 -6.44
CA TYR A 320 -0.29 12.12 -7.80
C TYR A 320 1.01 11.55 -8.37
N SER A 321 2.17 11.92 -7.81
CA SER A 321 3.46 11.35 -8.23
C SER A 321 3.75 9.95 -7.68
N GLN A 322 2.76 9.36 -7.01
CA GLN A 322 2.81 7.96 -6.61
C GLN A 322 3.25 7.10 -7.79
N HIS A 323 4.24 6.26 -7.53
CA HIS A 323 4.73 5.27 -8.46
C HIS A 323 5.26 4.07 -7.70
N ALA A 324 5.50 3.01 -8.45
CA ALA A 324 6.08 1.79 -7.96
C ALA A 324 6.93 1.12 -9.03
N ASP A 325 7.96 0.45 -8.57
CA ASP A 325 8.95 -0.20 -9.40
C ASP A 325 9.04 -1.67 -9.00
N TYR A 326 9.17 -2.52 -10.01
CA TYR A 326 9.19 -3.96 -9.84
C TYR A 326 10.27 -4.61 -10.69
N VAL A 327 11.07 -5.46 -10.05
CA VAL A 327 11.98 -6.39 -10.72
C VAL A 327 11.65 -7.79 -10.27
N PHE A 328 11.28 -8.66 -11.21
CA PHE A 328 10.87 -10.03 -10.91
C PHE A 328 12.06 -10.90 -10.51
N GLY A 329 11.88 -11.66 -9.42
CA GLY A 329 12.88 -12.57 -8.88
C GLY A 329 12.32 -13.80 -8.19
N TRP A 330 11.14 -14.31 -8.56
CA TRP A 330 10.71 -15.61 -8.04
C TRP A 330 11.56 -16.73 -8.63
N LYS A 331 11.96 -17.68 -7.79
CA LYS A 331 12.79 -18.83 -8.20
C LYS A 331 12.04 -19.80 -9.10
N GLY A 332 12.64 -20.13 -10.24
CA GLY A 332 12.15 -21.16 -11.15
C GLY A 332 10.68 -20.94 -11.55
N ASP A 333 9.84 -21.95 -11.34
CA ASP A 333 8.41 -21.90 -11.64
C ASP A 333 7.53 -21.57 -10.42
N ALA A 334 8.11 -21.16 -9.28
CA ALA A 334 7.39 -20.99 -8.02
C ALA A 334 6.17 -20.06 -8.14
N LEU A 335 6.32 -18.90 -8.79
CA LEU A 335 5.19 -17.99 -9.00
C LEU A 335 4.10 -18.61 -9.87
N GLN A 336 4.44 -19.30 -10.97
CA GLN A 336 3.44 -19.94 -11.81
C GLN A 336 2.69 -21.03 -11.03
N ARG A 337 3.40 -21.86 -10.25
CA ARG A 337 2.77 -22.85 -9.38
C ARG A 337 1.80 -22.21 -8.39
N ALA A 338 2.18 -21.05 -7.82
CA ALA A 338 1.31 -20.31 -6.91
C ALA A 338 0.06 -19.80 -7.63
N MET A 339 0.21 -19.16 -8.81
CA MET A 339 -0.91 -18.65 -9.60
C MET A 339 -1.90 -19.75 -10.01
N ASP A 340 -1.40 -20.97 -10.18
CA ASP A 340 -2.19 -22.15 -10.55
C ASP A 340 -2.77 -22.92 -9.34
N ALA A 341 -2.44 -22.54 -8.10
CA ALA A 341 -2.73 -23.33 -6.90
C ALA A 341 -4.00 -22.92 -6.15
N GLY A 342 -4.68 -21.84 -6.53
CA GLY A 342 -5.87 -21.34 -5.83
C GLY A 342 -5.55 -20.90 -4.41
N CYS A 343 -4.45 -20.17 -4.24
CA CYS A 343 -3.97 -19.75 -2.92
C CYS A 343 -4.80 -18.60 -2.35
N ILE A 344 -4.86 -18.53 -1.01
CA ILE A 344 -5.55 -17.43 -0.30
C ILE A 344 -4.57 -16.80 0.69
N ALA A 345 -4.22 -15.56 0.39
CA ALA A 345 -3.29 -14.72 1.13
C ALA A 345 -1.93 -15.41 1.40
N ALA A 346 -1.60 -15.61 2.68
CA ALA A 346 -0.35 -16.23 3.13
C ALA A 346 -0.39 -17.76 3.11
N ASN A 347 -1.57 -18.37 2.92
CA ASN A 347 -1.71 -19.81 2.92
C ASN A 347 -1.77 -20.33 1.47
N CYS A 348 -0.60 -20.77 1.00
CA CYS A 348 -0.36 -21.29 -0.33
C CYS A 348 0.46 -22.59 -0.26
N PRO A 349 -0.21 -23.76 -0.09
CA PRO A 349 0.49 -25.03 0.06
C PRO A 349 1.39 -25.34 -1.14
N GLY A 350 2.64 -25.75 -0.88
CA GLY A 350 3.61 -26.11 -1.92
C GLY A 350 4.51 -24.95 -2.39
N ILE A 351 4.31 -23.75 -1.87
CA ILE A 351 5.22 -22.61 -2.03
C ILE A 351 6.04 -22.45 -0.75
N ALA A 352 7.35 -22.27 -0.89
CA ALA A 352 8.24 -22.19 0.26
C ALA A 352 8.06 -20.87 1.02
N THR A 353 8.08 -20.96 2.35
CA THR A 353 7.99 -19.81 3.25
C THR A 353 9.12 -19.83 4.28
N GLN A 354 9.35 -18.70 4.94
CA GLN A 354 10.34 -18.56 6.01
C GLN A 354 9.75 -17.92 7.27
N ALA A 355 10.45 -18.07 8.39
CA ALA A 355 10.11 -17.39 9.63
C ALA A 355 10.40 -15.89 9.55
N VAL A 356 9.62 -15.09 10.28
CA VAL A 356 9.75 -13.63 10.36
C VAL A 356 11.18 -13.23 10.75
N GLU A 357 11.76 -13.91 11.73
CA GLU A 357 13.09 -13.61 12.25
C GLU A 357 14.21 -13.92 11.25
N GLU A 358 13.99 -14.86 10.34
CA GLU A 358 14.95 -15.16 9.26
C GLU A 358 14.87 -14.12 8.15
N ALA A 359 13.65 -13.76 7.71
CA ALA A 359 13.45 -12.69 6.75
C ALA A 359 13.99 -11.34 7.26
N ALA A 360 13.84 -11.09 8.56
CA ALA A 360 14.37 -9.91 9.23
C ALA A 360 15.91 -9.83 9.26
N LYS A 361 16.66 -10.86 8.86
CA LYS A 361 18.13 -10.79 8.72
C LYS A 361 18.58 -10.29 7.36
N CYS A 362 17.72 -10.36 6.34
CA CYS A 362 18.07 -9.95 4.99
C CYS A 362 18.21 -8.42 4.90
N ARG A 363 19.34 -7.94 4.42
CA ARG A 363 19.67 -6.51 4.36
C ARG A 363 20.53 -6.21 3.15
N VAL A 364 20.34 -5.00 2.63
CA VAL A 364 21.22 -4.39 1.64
C VAL A 364 21.87 -3.18 2.31
N PRO A 365 23.19 -2.98 2.17
CA PRO A 365 23.83 -1.80 2.73
C PRO A 365 23.33 -0.54 2.00
N GLU A 366 23.07 0.51 2.77
CA GLU A 366 22.84 1.85 2.21
C GLU A 366 24.06 2.29 1.39
N VAL A 367 23.79 2.82 0.20
CA VAL A 367 24.79 3.32 -0.74
C VAL A 367 24.95 4.82 -0.60
N VAL A 368 23.85 5.55 -0.37
CA VAL A 368 23.85 7.00 -0.16
C VAL A 368 23.80 7.30 1.34
N ASP A 369 24.87 7.91 1.87
CA ASP A 369 24.93 8.35 3.27
C ASP A 369 24.02 9.57 3.50
N GLU A 370 22.79 9.32 3.93
CA GLU A 370 21.78 10.32 4.22
C GLU A 370 21.15 10.09 5.60
N ASN A 371 21.08 11.13 6.42
CA ASN A 371 20.38 11.06 7.71
C ASN A 371 18.84 11.18 7.53
N TYR A 372 18.25 10.27 6.77
CA TYR A 372 16.82 10.30 6.45
C TYR A 372 15.90 10.02 7.64
N GLU A 373 16.44 9.49 8.73
CA GLU A 373 15.75 9.38 10.02
C GLU A 373 15.78 10.68 10.83
N GLY A 374 16.57 11.68 10.44
CA GLY A 374 16.64 12.98 11.11
C GLY A 374 15.48 13.92 10.73
N TRP A 375 15.48 15.09 11.36
CA TRP A 375 14.82 16.25 10.77
C TRP A 375 15.72 16.82 9.68
N LEU A 376 15.14 17.20 8.55
CA LEU A 376 15.84 17.65 7.36
C LEU A 376 15.42 19.07 6.98
N ASP A 377 16.36 19.89 6.54
CA ASP A 377 16.06 21.23 6.03
C ASP A 377 15.46 21.19 4.61
N THR A 378 15.80 20.14 3.84
CA THR A 378 15.28 19.88 2.50
C THR A 378 15.02 18.38 2.33
N LEU A 379 14.07 18.00 1.47
CA LEU A 379 13.92 16.60 1.06
C LEU A 379 15.23 16.08 0.42
N PRO A 380 15.58 14.79 0.59
CA PRO A 380 16.68 14.18 -0.12
C PRO A 380 16.55 14.36 -1.64
N GLY A 381 17.64 14.80 -2.29
CA GLY A 381 17.66 15.15 -3.71
C GLY A 381 17.11 16.54 -4.06
N ASN A 382 16.55 17.27 -3.08
CA ASN A 382 15.92 18.59 -3.24
C ASN A 382 15.04 18.68 -4.51
N PRO A 383 14.08 17.76 -4.69
CA PRO A 383 13.29 17.72 -5.90
C PRO A 383 12.38 18.95 -6.02
N PRO A 384 12.02 19.37 -7.25
CA PRO A 384 11.14 20.50 -7.47
C PRO A 384 9.81 20.36 -6.72
N GLN A 385 9.55 21.31 -5.82
CA GLN A 385 8.25 21.44 -5.16
C GLN A 385 7.39 22.43 -5.95
N PRO A 386 6.08 22.16 -6.13
CA PRO A 386 5.16 23.20 -6.57
C PRO A 386 5.28 24.42 -5.66
N SER A 387 5.36 25.62 -6.23
CA SER A 387 5.23 26.86 -5.45
C SER A 387 3.93 26.78 -4.66
N ALA A 388 3.97 27.07 -3.35
CA ALA A 388 2.78 27.05 -2.50
C ALA A 388 1.65 27.81 -3.21
N THR A 389 0.65 27.08 -3.70
CA THR A 389 -0.49 27.67 -4.36
C THR A 389 -1.25 28.42 -3.28
N THR A 390 -1.12 29.75 -3.25
CA THR A 390 -2.12 30.59 -2.59
C THR A 390 -3.43 30.34 -3.30
N SER A 391 -4.29 29.49 -2.74
CA SER A 391 -5.67 29.40 -3.18
C SER A 391 -6.31 30.77 -2.97
N THR A 392 -6.59 31.47 -4.06
CA THR A 392 -7.51 32.62 -4.08
C THR A 392 -8.94 32.14 -4.17
#